data_AF-A0A6P6GA87-F1
#
_entry.id   AF-A0A6P6GA87-F1
#
_cell.length_a   1.000
_cell.length_b   1.000
_cell.length_c   1.000
_cell.angle_alpha   90.00
_cell.angle_beta   90.00
_cell.angle_gamma   90.00
#
_symmetry.space_group_name_H-M   'P 1'
#
loop_
_entity.id
_entity.type
_entity.pdbx_description
1 polymer ?
#
loop_
_entity_poly.entity_id
_entity_poly.type
_entity_poly.pdbx_seq_one_letter_code
_entity_poly.pdbx_strand_id
1 'polypeptide(L)'
;IGQALKDGVREKVELATKFGLRYSDGKNEIRGDPQYVRAACEGSLKRLGVDSIDLYYQHRIDTRVPIDGICIVGVLKKLVEEGKIKYIGLSEASAATIRRAHAIHPITAVQLEWSLWSRDVEEDIIPSCRELGIGIVAYSPLGRGFLSSGPKRSHPCFVC
;
A
#
# COMPACT_ATOMS: atom_id res chain seq x y z
N ILE A 1 16.25 5.95 2.04
CA ILE A 1 15.76 5.71 0.66
C ILE A 1 16.20 6.81 -0.29
N GLY A 2 15.75 8.07 -0.15
CA GLY A 2 16.12 9.15 -1.09
C GLY A 2 17.63 9.28 -1.38
N GLN A 3 18.47 9.22 -0.35
CA GLN A 3 19.93 9.23 -0.54
C GLN A 3 20.46 8.04 -1.35
N ALA A 4 19.83 6.86 -1.25
CA ALA A 4 20.21 5.65 -1.98
C ALA A 4 19.73 5.64 -3.44
N LEU A 5 18.84 6.57 -3.82
CA LEU A 5 18.34 6.71 -5.19
C LEU A 5 19.22 7.61 -6.08
N LYS A 6 20.26 8.22 -5.50
CA LYS A 6 21.20 9.09 -6.21
C LYS A 6 22.05 8.30 -7.21
N ASP A 7 22.92 9.00 -7.95
CA ASP A 7 23.90 8.41 -8.87
C ASP A 7 23.27 7.52 -9.95
N GLY A 8 22.09 7.93 -10.44
CA GLY A 8 21.37 7.24 -11.53
C GLY A 8 20.60 5.99 -11.11
N VAL A 9 20.56 5.65 -9.81
CA VAL A 9 19.79 4.50 -9.32
C VAL A 9 18.28 4.71 -9.49
N ARG A 10 17.80 5.95 -9.37
CA ARG A 10 16.36 6.29 -9.49
C ARG A 10 15.71 5.72 -10.75
N GLU A 11 16.38 5.74 -11.89
CA GLU A 11 15.84 5.29 -13.18
C GLU A 11 15.75 3.76 -13.30
N LYS A 12 16.39 3.02 -12.38
CA LYS A 12 16.52 1.57 -12.40
C LYS A 12 15.60 0.87 -11.40
N VAL A 13 14.78 1.62 -10.67
CA VAL A 13 13.94 1.10 -9.60
C VAL A 13 12.55 1.72 -9.61
N GLU A 14 11.57 0.92 -9.22
CA GLU A 14 10.21 1.35 -8.95
C GLU A 14 10.08 1.80 -7.50
N LEU A 15 9.87 3.09 -7.31
CA LEU A 15 9.70 3.70 -5.99
C LEU A 15 8.23 3.64 -5.59
N ALA A 16 7.94 2.83 -4.57
CA ALA A 16 6.63 2.77 -3.91
C ALA A 16 6.64 3.45 -2.54
N THR A 17 5.64 4.29 -2.27
CA THR A 17 5.43 4.88 -0.94
C THR A 17 3.95 5.13 -0.66
N LYS A 18 3.59 5.58 0.54
CA LYS A 18 2.21 5.60 1.02
C LYS A 18 1.87 6.90 1.76
N PHE A 19 0.59 7.24 1.82
CA PHE A 19 0.03 8.29 2.68
C PHE A 19 -1.16 7.78 3.47
N GLY A 20 -1.68 8.62 4.36
CA GLY A 20 -2.97 8.41 4.99
C GLY A 20 -2.89 8.12 6.49
N LEU A 21 -1.69 7.90 7.03
CA LEU A 21 -1.46 7.89 8.47
C LEU A 21 -0.78 9.19 8.87
N ARG A 22 -1.43 9.96 9.75
CA ARG A 22 -0.89 11.17 10.36
C ARG A 22 -0.78 10.95 11.86
N TYR A 23 0.39 11.25 12.41
CA TYR A 23 0.57 11.33 13.86
C TYR A 23 0.51 12.79 14.29
N SER A 24 -0.40 13.12 15.20
CA SER A 24 -0.58 14.46 15.76
C SER A 24 -0.98 14.33 17.22
N ASP A 25 -0.36 15.11 18.10
CA ASP A 25 -0.79 15.24 19.50
C ASP A 25 -0.92 13.88 20.23
N GLY A 26 0.02 12.98 19.98
CA GLY A 26 0.02 11.65 20.59
C GLY A 26 -0.94 10.63 19.95
N LYS A 27 -1.67 11.01 18.89
CA LYS A 27 -2.71 10.18 18.28
C LYS A 27 -2.40 9.86 16.82
N ASN A 28 -2.73 8.62 16.43
CA ASN A 28 -2.76 8.22 15.03
C ASN A 28 -4.12 8.59 14.43
N GLU A 29 -4.09 9.36 13.35
CA GLU A 29 -5.24 9.71 12.55
C GLU A 29 -5.10 9.08 11.16
N ILE A 30 -6.17 8.46 10.68
CA ILE A 30 -6.29 8.14 9.26
C ILE A 30 -6.78 9.40 8.54
N ARG A 31 -6.19 9.79 7.42
CA ARG A 31 -6.51 11.03 6.69
C ARG A 31 -6.60 10.77 5.20
N GLY A 32 -7.81 10.91 4.65
CA GLY A 32 -8.09 10.80 3.23
C GLY A 32 -8.56 12.10 2.57
N ASP A 33 -8.60 13.22 3.27
CA ASP A 33 -9.10 14.47 2.68
C ASP A 33 -8.18 14.98 1.54
N PRO A 34 -8.75 15.57 0.47
CA PRO A 34 -8.00 16.04 -0.71
C PRO A 34 -6.78 16.91 -0.42
N GLN A 35 -6.91 17.82 0.54
CA GLN A 35 -5.83 18.73 0.93
C GLN A 35 -4.66 17.97 1.53
N TYR A 36 -4.94 17.02 2.43
CA TYR A 36 -3.92 16.17 3.03
C TYR A 36 -3.26 15.24 2.00
N VAL A 37 -4.01 14.63 1.07
CA VAL A 37 -3.42 13.75 0.04
C VAL A 37 -2.34 14.47 -0.75
N ARG A 38 -2.64 15.69 -1.22
CA ARG A 38 -1.67 16.51 -1.95
C ARG A 38 -0.47 16.87 -1.08
N ALA A 39 -0.71 17.39 0.12
CA ALA A 39 0.37 17.78 1.04
C ALA A 39 1.29 16.60 1.40
N ALA A 40 0.73 15.39 1.57
CA ALA A 40 1.47 14.18 1.83
C ALA A 40 2.32 13.74 0.62
N CYS A 41 1.80 13.91 -0.60
CA CYS A 41 2.53 13.63 -1.84
C CYS A 41 3.73 14.56 -1.98
N GLU A 42 3.51 15.89 -1.90
CA GLU A 42 4.58 16.89 -1.96
C GLU A 42 5.65 16.67 -0.88
N GLY A 43 5.20 16.38 0.35
CA GLY A 43 6.11 16.06 1.45
C GLY A 43 6.93 14.80 1.18
N SER A 44 6.37 13.80 0.50
CA SER A 44 7.07 12.57 0.14
C SER A 44 8.11 12.82 -0.95
N LEU A 45 7.74 13.53 -2.01
CA LEU A 45 8.65 13.95 -3.08
C LEU A 45 9.85 14.73 -2.51
N LYS A 46 9.57 15.72 -1.64
CA LYS A 46 10.62 16.50 -0.97
C LYS A 46 11.55 15.65 -0.11
N ARG A 47 11.02 14.74 0.71
CA ARG A 47 11.84 13.88 1.59
C ARG A 47 12.67 12.85 0.80
N LEU A 48 12.14 12.39 -0.32
CA LEU A 48 12.82 11.42 -1.18
C LEU A 48 13.79 12.10 -2.14
N GLY A 49 13.62 13.40 -2.41
CA GLY A 49 14.44 14.15 -3.36
C GLY A 49 14.23 13.69 -4.80
N VAL A 50 12.97 13.40 -5.16
CA VAL A 50 12.58 12.91 -6.49
C VAL A 50 11.40 13.72 -7.03
N ASP A 51 11.29 13.81 -8.35
CA ASP A 51 10.21 14.55 -9.01
C ASP A 51 8.93 13.73 -9.18
N SER A 52 9.05 12.39 -9.17
CA SER A 52 7.92 11.48 -9.36
C SER A 52 8.08 10.18 -8.56
N ILE A 53 6.96 9.65 -8.07
CA ILE A 53 6.82 8.36 -7.38
C ILE A 53 6.17 7.35 -8.34
N ASP A 54 6.70 6.15 -8.45
CA ASP A 54 6.13 5.16 -9.38
C ASP A 54 4.77 4.64 -8.86
N LEU A 55 4.68 4.23 -7.60
CA LEU A 55 3.45 3.69 -7.03
C LEU A 55 3.10 4.33 -5.69
N TYR A 56 1.94 4.99 -5.62
CA TYR A 56 1.52 5.71 -4.43
C TYR A 56 0.26 5.11 -3.80
N TYR A 57 0.40 4.66 -2.56
CA TYR A 57 -0.66 3.96 -1.84
C TYR A 57 -1.45 4.86 -0.91
N GLN A 58 -2.78 4.72 -0.90
CA GLN A 58 -3.55 5.01 0.31
C GLN A 58 -3.31 3.88 1.32
N HIS A 59 -2.65 4.19 2.44
CA HIS A 59 -2.18 3.20 3.42
C HIS A 59 -3.32 2.62 4.27
N ARG A 60 -4.34 3.45 4.57
CA ARG A 60 -5.56 3.04 5.26
C ARG A 60 -6.73 3.82 4.68
N ILE A 61 -7.88 3.16 4.59
CA ILE A 61 -9.12 3.79 4.12
C ILE A 61 -9.67 4.71 5.22
N ASP A 62 -9.85 6.00 4.90
CA ASP A 62 -10.51 6.94 5.80
C ASP A 62 -12.02 6.77 5.68
N THR A 63 -12.65 6.19 6.71
CA THR A 63 -14.08 5.91 6.71
C THR A 63 -14.96 7.14 6.95
N ARG A 64 -14.36 8.29 7.31
CA ARG A 64 -15.10 9.56 7.49
C ARG A 64 -15.31 10.29 6.18
N VAL A 65 -14.43 10.06 5.21
CA VAL A 65 -14.67 10.49 3.83
C VAL A 65 -15.71 9.52 3.27
N PRO A 66 -16.86 10.00 2.75
CA PRO A 66 -17.92 9.13 2.26
C PRO A 66 -17.38 8.00 1.39
N ILE A 67 -17.97 6.82 1.60
CA ILE A 67 -17.53 5.45 1.25
C ILE A 67 -17.09 5.22 -0.21
N ASP A 68 -17.27 6.21 -1.07
CA ASP A 68 -17.07 6.03 -2.49
C ASP A 68 -15.61 6.18 -2.90
N GLY A 69 -14.72 6.71 -2.04
CA GLY A 69 -13.32 6.95 -2.42
C GLY A 69 -13.19 7.88 -3.64
N ILE A 70 -14.30 8.43 -4.15
CA ILE A 70 -14.38 9.22 -5.38
C ILE A 70 -13.52 10.47 -5.25
N CYS A 71 -13.59 11.13 -4.10
CA CYS A 71 -12.79 12.32 -3.84
C CYS A 71 -11.29 11.99 -3.75
N ILE A 72 -10.92 10.84 -3.21
CA ILE A 72 -9.52 10.46 -3.00
C ILE A 72 -8.89 10.03 -4.31
N VAL A 73 -9.52 9.08 -5.00
CA VAL A 73 -9.04 8.58 -6.30
C VAL A 73 -9.08 9.70 -7.33
N GLY A 74 -10.04 10.62 -7.26
CA GLY A 74 -10.05 11.83 -8.10
C GLY A 74 -8.85 12.74 -7.86
N VAL A 75 -8.39 12.91 -6.62
CA VAL A 75 -7.19 13.68 -6.31
C VAL A 75 -5.93 12.93 -6.74
N LEU A 76 -5.87 11.62 -6.52
CA LEU A 76 -4.76 10.78 -6.96
C LEU A 76 -4.65 10.77 -8.48
N LYS A 77 -5.78 10.72 -9.20
CA LYS A 77 -5.84 10.87 -10.66
C LYS A 77 -5.22 12.18 -11.12
N LYS A 78 -5.52 13.30 -10.45
CA LYS A 78 -4.86 14.59 -10.75
C LYS A 78 -3.35 14.54 -10.51
N LEU A 79 -2.88 13.85 -9.46
CA LEU A 79 -1.44 13.67 -9.22
C LEU A 79 -0.78 12.80 -10.30
N VAL A 80 -1.51 11.83 -10.88
CA VAL A 80 -1.09 11.07 -12.07
C VAL A 80 -0.97 12.00 -13.28
N GLU A 81 -2.00 12.79 -13.55
CA GLU A 81 -2.03 13.75 -14.67
C GLU A 81 -0.92 14.82 -14.54
N GLU A 82 -0.58 15.24 -13.33
CA GLU A 82 0.53 16.14 -13.03
C GLU A 82 1.92 15.47 -13.10
N GLY A 83 1.99 14.15 -13.29
CA GLY A 83 3.25 13.38 -13.35
C GLY A 83 3.95 13.17 -12.00
N LYS A 84 3.34 13.61 -10.89
CA LYS A 84 3.90 13.46 -9.53
C LYS A 84 3.88 12.01 -9.05
N ILE A 85 2.91 11.25 -9.51
CA ILE A 85 2.84 9.81 -9.31
C ILE A 85 2.55 9.12 -10.66
N LYS A 86 2.96 7.87 -10.86
CA LYS A 86 2.62 7.12 -12.09
C LYS A 86 1.42 6.19 -11.89
N TYR A 87 1.37 5.52 -10.74
CA TYR A 87 0.41 4.46 -10.44
C TYR A 87 -0.23 4.65 -9.07
N ILE A 88 -1.46 4.16 -8.93
CA ILE A 88 -2.23 4.22 -7.70
C ILE A 88 -2.30 2.84 -7.06
N GLY A 89 -2.05 2.78 -5.75
CA GLY A 89 -2.25 1.59 -4.94
C GLY A 89 -3.22 1.80 -3.78
N LEU A 90 -3.83 0.71 -3.31
CA LEU A 90 -4.63 0.69 -2.09
C LEU A 90 -4.04 -0.31 -1.09
N SER A 91 -4.25 -0.07 0.20
CA SER A 91 -3.88 -1.03 1.25
C SER A 91 -5.02 -1.20 2.23
N GLU A 92 -5.26 -2.45 2.65
CA GLU A 92 -6.35 -2.83 3.56
C GLU A 92 -7.72 -2.31 3.10
N ALA A 93 -8.01 -2.43 1.81
CA ALA A 93 -9.28 -2.04 1.21
C ALA A 93 -10.17 -3.26 1.02
N SER A 94 -11.47 -3.13 1.30
CA SER A 94 -12.47 -4.16 0.99
C SER A 94 -12.66 -4.31 -0.52
N ALA A 95 -13.14 -5.48 -0.97
CA ALA A 95 -13.44 -5.74 -2.38
C ALA A 95 -14.38 -4.67 -2.99
N ALA A 96 -15.38 -4.22 -2.22
CA ALA A 96 -16.30 -3.17 -2.65
C ALA A 96 -15.60 -1.82 -2.89
N THR A 97 -14.67 -1.44 -2.00
CA THR A 97 -13.87 -0.22 -2.15
C THR A 97 -12.93 -0.31 -3.35
N ILE A 98 -12.29 -1.47 -3.55
CA ILE A 98 -11.41 -1.72 -4.70
C ILE A 98 -12.15 -1.52 -6.03
N ARG A 99 -13.34 -2.15 -6.18
CA ARG A 99 -14.15 -2.04 -7.41
C ARG A 99 -14.56 -0.60 -7.71
N ARG A 100 -15.04 0.14 -6.71
CA ARG A 100 -15.43 1.55 -6.88
C ARG A 100 -14.23 2.43 -7.24
N ALA A 101 -13.09 2.25 -6.56
CA ALA A 101 -11.88 3.00 -6.85
C ALA A 101 -11.38 2.74 -8.27
N HIS A 102 -11.35 1.47 -8.69
CA HIS A 102 -10.89 1.05 -10.01
C HIS A 102 -11.77 1.58 -11.15
N ALA A 103 -13.08 1.76 -10.91
CA ALA A 103 -13.99 2.35 -11.89
C ALA A 103 -13.70 3.84 -12.20
N ILE A 104 -12.95 4.53 -11.34
CA ILE A 104 -12.63 5.97 -11.48
C ILE A 104 -11.25 6.15 -12.13
N HIS A 105 -10.28 5.39 -11.65
CA HIS A 105 -8.93 5.32 -12.21
C HIS A 105 -8.37 3.93 -11.94
N PRO A 106 -7.68 3.29 -12.90
CA PRO A 106 -7.12 1.96 -12.72
C PRO A 106 -6.23 1.87 -11.48
N ILE A 107 -6.59 0.97 -10.56
CA ILE A 107 -5.76 0.64 -9.40
C ILE A 107 -4.72 -0.39 -9.84
N THR A 108 -3.45 -0.08 -9.65
CA THR A 108 -2.34 -0.92 -10.11
C THR A 108 -2.05 -2.06 -9.14
N ALA A 109 -2.14 -1.79 -7.83
CA ALA A 109 -1.85 -2.80 -6.82
C ALA A 109 -2.67 -2.64 -5.54
N VAL A 110 -2.97 -3.77 -4.89
CA VAL A 110 -3.53 -3.84 -3.54
C VAL A 110 -2.52 -4.52 -2.62
N GLN A 111 -2.17 -3.84 -1.53
CA GLN A 111 -1.31 -4.37 -0.48
C GLN A 111 -2.12 -4.85 0.72
N LEU A 112 -1.94 -6.12 1.10
CA LEU A 112 -2.74 -6.80 2.13
C LEU A 112 -1.92 -7.84 2.90
N GLU A 113 -2.40 -8.28 4.07
CA GLU A 113 -1.83 -9.44 4.78
C GLU A 113 -2.22 -10.72 4.06
N TRP A 114 -1.22 -11.51 3.64
CA TRP A 114 -1.49 -12.83 3.05
C TRP A 114 -0.30 -13.76 3.26
N SER A 115 -0.57 -14.92 3.85
CA SER A 115 0.40 -15.97 4.14
C SER A 115 -0.30 -17.31 4.30
N LEU A 116 0.45 -18.39 4.54
CA LEU A 116 -0.15 -19.67 4.92
C LEU A 116 -0.98 -19.60 6.21
N TRP A 117 -0.77 -18.57 7.05
CA TRP A 117 -1.45 -18.39 8.34
C TRP A 117 -2.66 -17.44 8.26
N SER A 118 -2.70 -16.55 7.27
CA SER A 118 -3.79 -15.59 7.08
C SER A 118 -4.21 -15.60 5.62
N ARG A 119 -5.41 -16.15 5.39
CA ARG A 119 -5.97 -16.43 4.05
C ARG A 119 -7.38 -15.87 3.88
N ASP A 120 -7.86 -15.06 4.81
CA ASP A 120 -9.23 -14.50 4.80
C ASP A 120 -9.51 -13.70 3.51
N VAL A 121 -8.48 -13.04 2.97
CA VAL A 121 -8.52 -12.27 1.72
C VAL A 121 -8.84 -13.11 0.46
N GLU A 122 -8.73 -14.44 0.53
CA GLU A 122 -9.00 -15.33 -0.60
C GLU A 122 -10.50 -15.48 -0.89
N GLU A 123 -11.37 -15.13 0.06
CA GLU A 123 -12.82 -15.20 -0.11
C GLU A 123 -13.32 -14.18 -1.15
N ASP A 124 -12.83 -12.93 -1.09
CA ASP A 124 -13.40 -11.83 -1.87
C ASP A 124 -12.37 -10.89 -2.51
N ILE A 125 -11.28 -10.54 -1.81
CA ILE A 125 -10.29 -9.55 -2.30
C ILE A 125 -9.42 -10.14 -3.41
N ILE A 126 -8.85 -11.34 -3.23
CA ILE A 126 -7.98 -11.97 -4.24
C ILE A 126 -8.75 -12.23 -5.55
N PRO A 127 -9.97 -12.80 -5.53
CA PRO A 127 -10.78 -12.93 -6.75
C PRO A 127 -11.08 -11.59 -7.41
N SER A 128 -11.42 -10.55 -6.62
CA SER A 128 -11.71 -9.22 -7.15
C SER A 128 -10.49 -8.57 -7.82
N CYS A 129 -9.30 -8.71 -7.22
CA CYS A 129 -8.07 -8.22 -7.84
C CYS A 129 -7.77 -8.96 -9.16
N ARG A 130 -7.97 -10.28 -9.22
CA ARG A 130 -7.77 -11.06 -10.45
C ARG A 130 -8.73 -10.64 -11.56
N GLU A 131 -10.01 -10.49 -11.24
CA GLU A 131 -11.05 -10.06 -12.19
C GLU A 131 -10.73 -8.70 -12.82
N LEU A 132 -10.22 -7.77 -12.01
CA LEU A 132 -9.90 -6.40 -12.43
C LEU A 132 -8.47 -6.23 -12.97
N GLY A 133 -7.65 -7.30 -13.01
CA GLY A 133 -6.25 -7.23 -13.44
C GLY A 133 -5.33 -6.42 -12.51
N ILE A 134 -5.63 -6.39 -11.21
CA ILE A 134 -4.90 -5.63 -10.17
C ILE A 134 -3.81 -6.51 -9.55
N GLY A 135 -2.59 -5.96 -9.41
CA GLY A 135 -1.48 -6.64 -8.73
C GLY A 135 -1.72 -6.84 -7.23
N ILE A 136 -1.24 -7.95 -6.68
CA ILE A 136 -1.34 -8.26 -5.24
C ILE A 136 0.05 -8.15 -4.61
N VAL A 137 0.17 -7.35 -3.55
CA VAL A 137 1.41 -7.16 -2.79
C VAL A 137 1.20 -7.64 -1.35
N ALA A 138 1.58 -8.89 -1.07
CA ALA A 138 1.44 -9.47 0.26
C ALA A 138 2.47 -8.89 1.24
N TYR A 139 2.03 -8.40 2.40
CA TYR A 139 2.92 -8.15 3.54
C TYR A 139 2.81 -9.28 4.56
N SER A 140 3.83 -9.37 5.43
CA SER A 140 3.99 -10.45 6.42
C SER A 140 3.84 -11.87 5.82
N PRO A 141 4.41 -12.17 4.64
CA PRO A 141 4.20 -13.46 3.98
C PRO A 141 4.75 -14.65 4.79
N LEU A 142 5.70 -14.39 5.69
CA LEU A 142 6.28 -15.39 6.60
C LEU A 142 5.52 -15.51 7.94
N GLY A 143 4.25 -15.11 7.98
CA GLY A 143 3.42 -15.19 9.19
C GLY A 143 4.03 -14.43 10.37
N ARG A 144 4.55 -13.22 10.11
CA ARG A 144 5.23 -12.38 11.12
C ARG A 144 6.41 -13.08 11.81
N GLY A 145 7.12 -13.95 11.08
CA GLY A 145 8.29 -14.69 11.54
C GLY A 145 7.98 -16.11 12.04
N PHE A 146 6.70 -16.46 12.17
CA PHE A 146 6.29 -17.81 12.55
C PHE A 146 6.79 -18.87 11.54
N LEU A 147 6.66 -18.58 10.24
CA LEU A 147 7.01 -19.52 9.17
C LEU A 147 8.51 -19.56 8.85
N SER A 148 9.31 -18.63 9.36
CA SER A 148 10.77 -18.61 9.17
C SER A 148 11.53 -19.31 10.29
N SER A 149 10.87 -19.65 11.39
CA SER A 149 11.52 -20.13 12.61
C SER A 149 11.79 -21.64 12.62
N GLY A 150 11.21 -22.40 11.68
CA GLY A 150 11.28 -23.88 11.65
C GLY A 150 10.72 -24.53 12.93
N PRO A 151 10.64 -25.87 13.00
CA PRO A 151 10.49 -26.53 14.29
C PRO A 151 11.73 -26.22 15.15
N LYS A 152 11.53 -25.74 16.38
CA LYS A 152 12.61 -25.81 17.39
C LYS A 152 12.99 -27.28 17.50
N ARG A 153 14.19 -27.67 17.09
CA ARG A 153 14.72 -29.00 17.39
C ARG A 153 14.70 -29.16 18.91
N SER A 154 13.74 -29.93 19.43
CA SER A 154 13.91 -30.56 20.73
C SER A 154 15.24 -31.29 20.68
N HIS A 155 16.16 -30.95 21.58
CA HIS A 155 17.44 -31.63 21.72
C HIS A 155 17.24 -33.16 21.80
N PRO A 156 18.24 -33.95 21.36
CA PRO A 156 18.09 -35.39 21.22
C PRO A 156 17.75 -35.99 22.59
N CYS A 157 16.69 -36.82 22.59
CA CYS A 157 16.42 -37.74 23.67
C CYS A 157 17.67 -38.62 23.84
N PHE A 158 18.45 -38.39 24.89
CA PHE A 158 19.42 -39.37 25.34
C PHE A 158 18.61 -40.60 25.79
N VAL A 159 18.77 -41.67 25.03
CA VAL A 159 18.40 -43.02 25.45
C VAL A 159 19.46 -43.44 26.47
N CYS A 160 19.04 -43.70 27.71
CA CYS A 160 19.68 -44.64 28.62
C CYS A 160 18.75 -45.85 28.73
#